data_AF-A0A5Q0BNS3-F1
#
_entry.id   AF-A0A5Q0BNS3-F1
#
_cell.length_a   1.000
_cell.length_b   1.000
_cell.length_c   1.000
_cell.angle_alpha   90.00
_cell.angle_beta   90.00
_cell.angle_gamma   90.00
#
_symmetry.space_group_name_H-M   'P 1'
#
loop_
_entity.id
_entity.type
_entity.pdbx_description
1 polymer ?
#
loop_
_entity_poly.entity_id
_entity_poly.type
_entity_poly.pdbx_seq_one_letter_code
_entity_poly.pdbx_strand_id
1 'polypeptide(L)'
;MFRTMPAVAFSLILLLSGAAIAANNSDTGDIAAVAPASYHLLDPAWRVMEQKVTAFVGQQKQREVVDMAYATVAADVCDKLDVDEKTLDKEFNLLSADMQKKNNPGEQAQFEKELMGYYGVYVGLIVAESMQNKVLFCKEVENVRTKKGGPSRYWSAVSSTPK
;
A
#
# COMPACT_ATOMS: atom_id res chain seq x y z
N MET A 1 40.16 -17.04 -55.77
CA MET A 1 38.97 -16.17 -55.89
C MET A 1 39.18 -14.95 -55.01
N PHE A 2 39.41 -13.78 -55.61
CA PHE A 2 39.51 -12.47 -54.95
C PHE A 2 38.39 -11.57 -55.48
N ARG A 3 37.72 -10.82 -54.60
CA ARG A 3 36.92 -9.59 -54.87
C ARG A 3 36.53 -9.00 -53.50
N THR A 4 37.26 -8.03 -52.95
CA THR A 4 37.13 -6.55 -53.08
C THR A 4 35.75 -5.97 -52.75
N MET A 5 35.71 -5.12 -51.71
CA MET A 5 34.62 -4.26 -51.23
C MET A 5 34.20 -3.19 -52.27
N PRO A 6 33.07 -2.48 -52.05
CA PRO A 6 33.21 -1.07 -51.65
C PRO A 6 32.17 -0.57 -50.63
N ALA A 7 32.58 0.50 -49.95
CA ALA A 7 31.79 1.34 -49.07
C ALA A 7 30.75 2.18 -49.83
N VAL A 8 29.61 2.46 -49.20
CA VAL A 8 28.77 3.60 -49.56
C VAL A 8 28.36 4.31 -48.26
N ALA A 9 28.89 5.51 -48.10
CA ALA A 9 28.49 6.47 -47.10
C ALA A 9 27.17 7.14 -47.54
N PHE A 10 26.20 7.23 -46.64
CA PHE A 10 25.04 8.10 -46.78
C PHE A 10 24.95 8.97 -45.52
N SER A 11 25.53 10.16 -45.60
CA SER A 11 25.22 11.25 -44.67
C SER A 11 23.91 11.89 -45.10
N LEU A 12 22.93 11.95 -44.20
CA LEU A 12 21.86 12.94 -44.26
C LEU A 12 21.65 13.53 -42.87
N ILE A 13 22.13 14.75 -42.71
CA ILE A 13 21.82 15.63 -41.59
C ILE A 13 20.41 16.17 -41.82
N LEU A 14 19.52 16.02 -40.84
CA LEU A 14 18.34 16.86 -40.70
C LEU A 14 18.25 17.39 -39.28
N LEU A 15 18.35 18.70 -39.25
CA LEU A 15 18.31 19.66 -38.17
C LEU A 15 16.89 19.84 -37.59
N LEU A 16 16.85 20.21 -36.31
CA LEU A 16 15.80 20.96 -35.61
C LEU A 16 14.38 20.37 -35.56
N SER A 17 13.94 20.07 -34.34
CA SER A 17 12.83 20.80 -33.68
C SER A 17 12.78 20.42 -32.21
N GLY A 18 13.17 21.36 -31.34
CA GLY A 18 12.83 21.29 -29.94
C GLY A 18 11.31 21.43 -29.79
N ALA A 19 10.69 20.42 -29.21
CA ALA A 19 9.50 20.61 -28.41
C ALA A 19 9.91 20.30 -26.98
N ALA A 20 10.20 21.36 -26.23
CA ALA A 20 10.10 21.29 -24.77
C ALA A 20 8.67 20.82 -24.48
N ILE A 21 8.53 19.57 -24.04
CA ILE A 21 7.26 19.12 -23.47
C ILE A 21 7.11 19.93 -22.19
N ALA A 22 6.21 20.91 -22.26
CA ALA A 22 5.77 21.69 -21.14
C ALA A 22 5.40 20.73 -20.01
N ALA A 23 5.95 21.01 -18.83
CA ALA A 23 5.46 20.47 -17.57
C ALA A 23 3.95 20.78 -17.52
N ASN A 24 3.15 19.75 -17.77
CA ASN A 24 1.72 19.84 -17.55
C ASN A 24 1.56 19.75 -16.03
N ASN A 25 1.56 20.91 -15.38
CA ASN A 25 1.04 21.09 -14.02
C ASN A 25 -0.47 20.79 -14.08
N SER A 26 -0.81 19.51 -14.17
CA SER A 26 -2.11 19.04 -13.74
C SER A 26 -2.06 19.01 -12.22
N ASP A 27 -2.45 20.15 -11.69
CA ASP A 27 -2.96 20.38 -10.34
C ASP A 27 -4.22 19.51 -10.14
N THR A 28 -4.01 18.21 -10.12
CA THR A 28 -4.90 17.25 -9.48
C THR A 28 -4.24 17.01 -8.15
N GLY A 29 -4.90 17.43 -7.07
CA GLY A 29 -4.45 17.22 -5.70
C GLY A 29 -4.16 15.75 -5.45
N ASP A 30 -2.92 15.36 -5.71
CA ASP A 30 -2.32 14.15 -5.22
C ASP A 30 -2.32 14.32 -3.70
N ILE A 31 -3.32 13.71 -3.07
CA ILE A 31 -3.11 13.14 -1.75
C ILE A 31 -2.03 12.10 -2.00
N ALA A 32 -0.77 12.55 -1.97
CA ALA A 32 0.40 11.72 -2.14
C ALA A 32 0.16 10.51 -1.24
N ALA A 33 0.05 9.35 -1.88
CA ALA A 33 -0.14 8.09 -1.19
C ALA A 33 0.97 8.01 -0.15
N VAL A 34 0.62 8.24 1.12
CA VAL A 34 1.51 7.99 2.23
C VAL A 34 1.52 6.48 2.32
N ALA A 35 2.33 5.83 1.49
CA ALA A 35 2.76 4.49 1.79
C ALA A 35 3.28 4.55 3.23
N PRO A 36 2.74 3.78 4.17
CA PRO A 36 3.37 3.67 5.48
C PRO A 36 4.82 3.32 5.20
N ALA A 37 5.78 4.02 5.81
CA ALA A 37 7.18 3.76 5.53
C ALA A 37 7.55 2.38 6.10
N SER A 38 7.26 1.33 5.34
CA SER A 38 7.70 -0.02 5.60
C SER A 38 9.15 -0.09 5.19
N TYR A 39 9.99 -0.34 6.18
CA TYR A 39 11.32 -0.88 5.98
C TYR A 39 11.13 -2.22 5.27
N HIS A 40 11.12 -2.24 3.95
CA HIS A 40 10.86 -3.45 3.16
C HIS A 40 12.03 -4.46 3.23
N LEU A 41 12.44 -4.85 4.44
CA LEU A 41 13.46 -5.87 4.68
C LEU A 41 12.94 -7.25 4.24
N LEU A 42 11.62 -7.39 4.11
CA LEU A 42 10.93 -8.55 3.55
C LEU A 42 10.44 -8.31 2.11
N ASP A 43 11.11 -7.43 1.35
CA ASP A 43 10.73 -6.97 0.00
C ASP A 43 10.22 -8.06 -0.97
N PRO A 44 10.82 -9.27 -1.04
CA PRO A 44 10.27 -10.33 -1.89
C PRO A 44 8.86 -10.76 -1.46
N ALA A 45 8.58 -10.81 -0.16
CA ALA A 45 7.29 -11.22 0.37
C ALA A 45 6.23 -10.11 0.21
N TRP A 46 6.59 -8.86 0.49
CA TRP A 46 5.70 -7.70 0.30
C TRP A 46 5.19 -7.62 -1.12
N ARG A 47 6.10 -7.64 -2.10
CA ARG A 47 5.74 -7.51 -3.51
C ARG A 47 4.82 -8.63 -3.99
N VAL A 48 5.08 -9.88 -3.57
CA VAL A 48 4.22 -11.02 -3.92
C VAL A 48 2.82 -10.83 -3.33
N MET A 49 2.74 -10.37 -2.09
CA MET A 49 1.47 -10.12 -1.43
C MET A 49 0.70 -8.97 -2.06
N GLU A 50 1.35 -7.83 -2.32
CA GLU A 50 0.75 -6.69 -3.01
C GLU A 50 0.16 -7.07 -4.36
N GLN A 51 0.89 -7.85 -5.16
CA GLN A 51 0.40 -8.32 -6.46
C GLN A 51 -0.84 -9.22 -6.32
N LYS A 52 -0.81 -10.19 -5.40
CA LYS A 52 -1.93 -11.11 -5.16
C LYS A 52 -3.17 -10.36 -4.67
N VAL A 53 -3.01 -9.52 -3.67
CA VAL A 53 -4.13 -8.79 -3.05
C VAL A 53 -4.68 -7.73 -4.01
N THR A 54 -3.81 -7.05 -4.76
CA THR A 54 -4.26 -6.11 -5.81
C THR A 54 -5.08 -6.81 -6.88
N ALA A 55 -4.67 -8.02 -7.31
CA ALA A 55 -5.45 -8.80 -8.26
C ALA A 55 -6.80 -9.27 -7.68
N PHE A 56 -6.87 -9.51 -6.37
CA PHE A 56 -8.05 -10.01 -5.67
C PHE A 56 -9.09 -8.91 -5.37
N VAL A 57 -8.68 -7.80 -4.74
CA VAL A 57 -9.61 -6.73 -4.30
C VAL A 57 -9.44 -5.40 -5.04
N GLY A 58 -8.44 -5.29 -5.92
CA GLY A 58 -8.07 -4.02 -6.55
C GLY A 58 -7.14 -3.16 -5.68
N GLN A 59 -6.43 -2.24 -6.32
CA GLN A 59 -5.35 -1.48 -5.68
C GLN A 59 -5.81 -0.63 -4.50
N GLN A 60 -6.98 0.01 -4.61
CA GLN A 60 -7.51 0.85 -3.53
C GLN A 60 -7.81 0.03 -2.27
N LYS A 61 -8.53 -1.09 -2.42
CA LYS A 61 -8.86 -1.97 -1.30
C LYS A 61 -7.65 -2.67 -0.72
N GLN A 62 -6.67 -3.01 -1.56
CA GLN A 62 -5.40 -3.55 -1.09
C GLN A 62 -4.72 -2.58 -0.12
N ARG A 63 -4.67 -1.28 -0.43
CA ARG A 63 -4.13 -0.25 0.48
C ARG A 63 -4.92 -0.16 1.78
N GLU A 64 -6.25 -0.20 1.71
CA GLU A 64 -7.10 -0.20 2.90
C GLU A 64 -6.82 -1.39 3.83
N VAL A 65 -6.60 -2.59 3.27
CA VAL A 65 -6.20 -3.77 4.07
C VAL A 65 -4.84 -3.56 4.74
N VAL A 66 -3.87 -3.01 4.02
CA VAL A 66 -2.54 -2.70 4.58
C VAL A 66 -2.63 -1.66 5.68
N ASP A 67 -3.41 -0.59 5.48
CA ASP A 67 -3.58 0.47 6.47
C ASP A 67 -4.21 -0.05 7.76
N MET A 68 -5.24 -0.89 7.66
CA MET A 68 -5.86 -1.55 8.82
C MET A 68 -4.87 -2.47 9.54
N ALA A 69 -4.11 -3.28 8.80
CA ALA A 69 -3.10 -4.18 9.37
C ALA A 69 -2.00 -3.38 10.10
N TYR A 70 -1.51 -2.30 9.47
CA TYR A 70 -0.52 -1.41 10.06
C TYR A 70 -1.02 -0.76 11.33
N ALA A 71 -2.24 -0.21 11.31
CA ALA A 71 -2.84 0.42 12.49
C ALA A 71 -3.00 -0.57 13.65
N THR A 72 -3.39 -1.80 13.35
CA THR A 72 -3.54 -2.89 14.34
C THR A 72 -2.21 -3.23 14.99
N VAL A 73 -1.18 -3.48 14.17
CA VAL A 73 0.16 -3.84 14.69
C VAL A 73 0.79 -2.67 15.44
N ALA A 74 0.63 -1.44 14.96
CA ALA A 74 1.13 -0.25 15.64
C ALA A 74 0.54 -0.08 17.05
N ALA A 75 -0.76 -0.34 17.23
CA ALA A 75 -1.42 -0.27 18.53
C ALA A 75 -1.00 -1.38 19.50
N ASP A 76 -0.58 -2.54 18.98
CA ASP A 76 -0.06 -3.65 19.79
C ASP A 76 1.42 -3.43 20.17
N VAL A 77 2.23 -2.95 19.23
CA VAL A 77 3.68 -2.85 19.40
C VAL A 77 4.10 -1.54 20.06
N CYS A 78 3.43 -0.43 19.76
CA CYS A 78 3.83 0.91 20.20
C CYS A 78 2.92 1.45 21.30
N ASP A 79 3.50 2.19 22.24
CA ASP A 79 2.75 2.74 23.37
C ASP A 79 1.77 3.84 22.92
N LYS A 80 0.71 4.06 23.71
CA LYS A 80 -0.22 5.22 23.58
C LYS A 80 -0.95 5.29 22.24
N LEU A 81 -1.21 4.13 21.64
CA LEU A 81 -2.09 3.94 20.50
C LEU A 81 -3.14 2.90 20.87
N ASP A 82 -4.39 3.20 20.54
CA ASP A 82 -5.48 2.26 20.61
C ASP A 82 -6.19 2.26 19.27
N VAL A 83 -6.59 1.08 18.81
CA VAL A 83 -7.41 0.93 17.62
C VAL A 83 -8.83 1.41 17.92
N ASP A 84 -9.41 2.21 17.03
CA ASP A 84 -10.86 2.41 17.00
C ASP A 84 -11.50 1.17 16.36
N GLU A 85 -11.82 0.18 17.19
CA GLU A 85 -12.41 -1.09 16.76
C GLU A 85 -13.69 -0.89 15.93
N LYS A 86 -14.50 0.12 16.26
CA LYS A 86 -15.74 0.41 15.52
C LYS A 86 -15.44 0.89 14.10
N THR A 87 -14.43 1.75 13.95
CA THR A 87 -14.00 2.22 12.64
C THR A 87 -13.36 1.09 11.84
N LEU A 88 -12.51 0.26 12.47
CA LEU A 88 -11.89 -0.89 11.81
C LEU A 88 -12.96 -1.89 11.32
N ASP A 89 -13.88 -2.31 12.18
CA ASP A 89 -14.96 -3.24 11.83
C ASP A 89 -15.84 -2.70 10.70
N LYS A 90 -16.19 -1.40 10.76
CA LYS A 90 -17.00 -0.76 9.73
C LYS A 90 -16.29 -0.78 8.39
N GLU A 91 -15.02 -0.36 8.32
CA GLU A 91 -14.28 -0.30 7.07
C GLU A 91 -13.99 -1.71 6.52
N PHE A 92 -13.72 -2.69 7.39
CA PHE A 92 -13.58 -4.08 6.98
C PHE A 92 -14.86 -4.62 6.32
N ASN A 93 -16.03 -4.34 6.91
CA ASN A 93 -17.32 -4.72 6.32
C ASN A 93 -17.61 -3.99 5.00
N LEU A 94 -17.12 -2.77 4.82
CA LEU A 94 -17.25 -2.05 3.55
C LEU A 94 -16.41 -2.67 2.44
N LEU A 95 -15.25 -3.27 2.77
CA LEU A 95 -14.45 -3.98 1.77
C LEU A 95 -15.20 -5.18 1.18
N SER A 96 -15.94 -5.92 2.01
CA SER A 96 -16.75 -7.08 1.58
C SER A 96 -18.10 -6.69 0.96
N ALA A 97 -18.64 -5.50 1.27
CA ALA A 97 -19.95 -5.05 0.79
C ALA A 97 -20.11 -5.00 -0.74
N ASP A 98 -19.05 -4.72 -1.50
CA ASP A 98 -19.14 -4.72 -2.98
C ASP A 98 -19.32 -6.12 -3.56
N MET A 99 -18.88 -7.16 -2.84
CA MET A 99 -19.09 -8.57 -3.22
C MET A 99 -20.49 -9.05 -2.82
N GLN A 100 -21.05 -8.52 -1.73
CA GLN A 100 -22.42 -8.81 -1.28
C GLN A 100 -23.47 -8.46 -2.35
N LYS A 101 -23.20 -7.46 -3.19
CA LYS A 101 -24.12 -7.03 -4.25
C LYS A 101 -24.13 -7.92 -5.50
N LYS A 102 -23.15 -8.83 -5.64
CA LYS A 102 -22.90 -9.53 -6.92
C LYS A 102 -23.02 -11.05 -6.83
N ASN A 103 -22.91 -11.63 -5.63
CA ASN A 103 -22.64 -13.06 -5.48
C ASN A 103 -23.64 -13.76 -4.55
N ASN A 104 -23.69 -15.09 -4.63
CA ASN A 104 -24.46 -15.92 -3.69
C ASN A 104 -23.78 -15.94 -2.29
N PRO A 105 -24.50 -16.31 -1.21
CA PRO A 105 -23.94 -16.29 0.16
C PRO A 105 -22.68 -17.14 0.37
N GLY A 106 -22.52 -18.24 -0.38
CA GLY A 106 -21.34 -19.11 -0.27
C GLY A 106 -20.08 -18.46 -0.82
N GLU A 107 -20.19 -17.76 -1.95
CA GLU A 107 -19.10 -16.98 -2.54
C GLU A 107 -18.70 -15.78 -1.69
N GLN A 108 -19.67 -15.15 -1.01
CA GLN A 108 -19.38 -14.08 -0.06
C GLN A 108 -18.54 -14.61 1.12
N ALA A 109 -18.95 -15.71 1.74
CA ALA A 109 -18.20 -16.29 2.86
C ALA A 109 -16.78 -16.71 2.45
N GLN A 110 -16.61 -17.24 1.24
CA GLN A 110 -15.29 -17.57 0.70
C GLN A 110 -14.43 -16.32 0.48
N PHE A 111 -15.01 -15.24 -0.07
CA PHE A 111 -14.33 -13.96 -0.24
C PHE A 111 -13.88 -13.36 1.09
N GLU A 112 -14.77 -13.32 2.10
CA GLU A 112 -14.46 -12.80 3.43
C GLU A 112 -13.34 -13.61 4.10
N LYS A 113 -13.38 -14.94 3.98
CA LYS A 113 -12.31 -15.82 4.48
C LYS A 113 -10.97 -15.52 3.81
N GLU A 114 -10.96 -15.33 2.49
CA GLU A 114 -9.73 -15.03 1.76
C GLU A 114 -9.20 -13.62 2.09
N LEU A 115 -10.09 -12.63 2.22
CA LEU A 115 -9.74 -11.28 2.67
C LEU A 115 -9.12 -11.28 4.07
N MET A 116 -9.71 -12.02 5.02
CA MET A 116 -9.16 -12.20 6.37
C MET A 116 -7.79 -12.89 6.33
N GLY A 117 -7.60 -13.86 5.43
CA GLY A 117 -6.32 -14.52 5.21
C GLY A 117 -5.25 -13.50 4.77
N TYR A 118 -5.55 -12.66 3.79
CA TYR A 118 -4.62 -11.63 3.31
C TYR A 118 -4.33 -10.56 4.37
N TYR A 119 -5.35 -10.12 5.12
CA TYR A 119 -5.16 -9.24 6.27
C TYR A 119 -4.19 -9.85 7.29
N GLY A 120 -4.38 -11.12 7.66
CA GLY A 120 -3.49 -11.83 8.58
C GLY A 120 -2.04 -11.95 8.08
N VAL A 121 -1.84 -12.12 6.76
CA VAL A 121 -0.48 -12.12 6.19
C VAL A 121 0.17 -10.75 6.30
N TYR A 122 -0.56 -9.66 6.02
CA TYR A 122 -0.03 -8.31 6.23
C TYR A 122 0.32 -8.04 7.69
N VAL A 123 -0.54 -8.43 8.62
CA VAL A 123 -0.24 -8.36 10.06
C VAL A 123 1.06 -9.09 10.36
N GLY A 124 1.25 -10.32 9.87
CA GLY A 124 2.47 -11.09 10.07
C GLY A 124 3.73 -10.42 9.52
N LEU A 125 3.67 -9.84 8.31
CA LEU A 125 4.79 -9.11 7.71
C LEU A 125 5.15 -7.86 8.52
N ILE A 126 4.14 -7.09 8.94
CA ILE A 126 4.36 -5.84 9.70
C ILE A 126 4.88 -6.16 11.10
N VAL A 127 4.37 -7.21 11.76
CA VAL A 127 4.91 -7.68 13.05
C VAL A 127 6.38 -8.04 12.90
N ALA A 128 6.73 -8.85 11.89
CA ALA A 128 8.12 -9.26 11.66
C ALA A 128 9.06 -8.05 11.46
N GLU A 129 8.66 -7.06 10.67
CA GLU A 129 9.44 -5.82 10.47
C GLU A 129 9.51 -4.97 11.74
N SER A 130 8.41 -4.84 12.48
CA SER A 130 8.38 -4.10 13.74
C SER A 130 9.30 -4.72 14.80
N MET A 131 9.42 -6.05 14.84
CA MET A 131 10.29 -6.75 15.78
C MET A 131 11.77 -6.61 15.43
N GLN A 132 12.10 -6.43 14.14
CA GLN A 132 13.47 -6.24 13.70
C GLN A 132 14.05 -4.89 14.17
N ASN A 133 13.23 -3.84 14.21
CA ASN A 133 13.63 -2.54 14.77
C ASN A 133 12.44 -1.77 15.36
N LYS A 134 12.02 -2.17 16.58
CA LYS A 134 10.86 -1.60 17.28
C LYS A 134 10.95 -0.08 17.45
N VAL A 135 12.12 0.44 17.82
CA VAL A 135 12.31 1.88 18.07
C VAL A 135 12.03 2.69 16.81
N LEU A 136 12.55 2.22 15.68
CA LEU A 136 12.40 2.90 14.40
C LEU A 136 10.97 2.77 13.86
N PHE A 137 10.36 1.59 14.01
CA PHE A 137 8.96 1.37 13.67
C PHE A 137 8.05 2.33 14.46
N CYS A 138 8.18 2.41 15.78
CA CYS A 138 7.34 3.29 16.59
C CYS A 138 7.61 4.78 16.34
N LYS A 139 8.84 5.16 15.99
CA LYS A 139 9.12 6.53 15.53
C LYS A 139 8.34 6.88 14.26
N GLU A 140 8.23 5.93 13.32
CA GLU A 140 7.46 6.16 12.10
C GLU A 140 5.95 6.18 12.37
N VAL A 141 5.47 5.32 13.27
CA VAL A 141 4.06 5.34 13.70
C VAL A 141 3.68 6.74 14.22
N GLU A 142 4.53 7.36 15.04
CA GLU A 142 4.29 8.75 15.51
C GLU A 142 4.23 9.75 14.34
N ASN A 143 5.10 9.61 13.33
CA ASN A 143 5.02 10.45 12.14
C ASN A 143 3.69 10.24 11.38
N VAL A 144 3.28 8.98 11.18
CA VAL A 144 2.03 8.61 10.51
C VAL A 144 0.82 9.15 11.27
N ARG A 145 0.85 9.09 12.61
CA ARG A 145 -0.22 9.58 13.49
C ARG A 145 -0.51 11.07 13.31
N THR A 146 0.50 11.87 12.98
CA THR A 146 0.31 13.31 12.71
C THR A 146 -0.31 13.61 11.34
N LYS A 147 -0.35 12.63 10.43
CA LYS A 147 -0.90 12.79 9.08
C LYS A 147 -2.40 12.48 9.09
N LYS A 148 -3.18 13.18 8.26
CA LYS A 148 -4.61 12.87 8.05
C LYS A 148 -4.76 11.79 6.98
N GLY A 149 -5.37 10.65 7.34
CA GLY A 149 -5.67 9.55 6.41
C GLY A 149 -4.70 8.37 6.52
N GLY A 150 -4.88 7.38 5.65
CA GLY A 150 -4.12 6.13 5.72
C GLY A 150 -4.36 5.39 7.05
N PRO A 151 -3.33 4.81 7.67
CA PRO A 151 -3.48 4.06 8.92
C PRO A 151 -3.98 4.89 10.10
N SER A 152 -3.72 6.21 10.11
CA SER A 152 -4.04 7.06 11.27
C SER A 152 -5.53 7.21 11.52
N ARG A 153 -6.38 6.96 10.52
CA ARG A 153 -7.85 7.01 10.66
C ARG A 153 -8.41 5.88 11.54
N TYR A 154 -7.63 4.84 11.79
CA TYR A 154 -8.03 3.68 12.60
C TYR A 154 -7.57 3.78 14.05
N TRP A 155 -6.88 4.85 14.44
CA TRP A 155 -6.50 5.06 15.83
C TRP A 155 -7.49 5.98 16.53
N SER A 156 -7.82 5.62 17.77
CA SER A 156 -8.62 6.47 18.64
C SER A 156 -7.82 7.73 19.00
N ALA A 157 -8.49 8.89 19.00
CA ALA A 157 -7.95 10.05 19.68
C ALA A 157 -7.76 9.67 21.15
N VAL A 158 -6.51 9.63 21.62
CA VAL A 158 -6.13 9.11 22.95
C VAL A 158 -7.09 9.62 24.02
N SER A 159 -7.91 8.70 24.57
CA SER A 159 -8.46 8.90 25.90
C SER A 159 -7.32 8.62 26.86
N SER A 160 -7.12 9.50 27.83
CA SER A 160 -6.02 9.49 28.80
C SER A 160 -6.10 8.33 29.81
N THR A 161 -6.63 7.18 29.43
CA THR A 161 -6.82 6.04 30.33
C THR A 161 -5.60 5.12 30.22
N PRO A 162 -4.77 5.01 31.27
CA PRO A 162 -3.66 4.06 31.27
C PRO A 162 -4.20 2.61 31.22
N LYS A 163 -3.52 1.74 30.46
CA LYS A 163 -3.66 0.27 30.59
C LYS A 163 -2.99 -0.21 31.88
#